data_AF-A0A933YNX9-F1
#
_entry.id   AF-A0A933YNX9-F1
#
_cell.length_a   1.000
_cell.length_b   1.000
_cell.length_c   1.000
_cell.angle_alpha   90.00
_cell.angle_beta   90.00
_cell.angle_gamma   90.00
#
_symmetry.space_group_name_H-M   'P 1'
#
loop_
_entity.id
_entity.type
_entity.pdbx_description
1 polymer ?
#
loop_
_entity_poly.entity_id
_entity_poly.type
_entity_poly.pdbx_seq_one_letter_code
_entity_poly.pdbx_strand_id
1 'polypeptide(L)'
;MNSMKKTARLVGLLYLVWIISGLFGLMYVPSKIIVREDAVATANNILANEFLFRTYIVNGLLSITLWVVIVLLLYRMLKPVSERQAKLMVALVLVQIPTEFVMDAFNITSLMILKGEVLKTFDLNQRQDFAMLFLRINDYGILALELFWGLWLLPLAILVYRSRFLPRFVGVWLMVNGIAYVVLSFTSLLLPQYRDTVFTISFPAMLAEVVFMLWLLIMGAKPQPSVDTAVAVG
;
A
#
# COMPACT_ATOMS: atom_id res chain seq x y z
N MET A 1 -22.60 -3.04 -23.35
CA MET A 1 -22.06 -2.53 -22.06
C MET A 1 -20.58 -2.88 -21.95
N ASN A 2 -19.68 -1.91 -22.11
CA ASN A 2 -18.25 -2.13 -22.37
C ASN A 2 -17.51 -2.90 -21.26
N SER A 3 -16.88 -4.04 -21.61
CA SER A 3 -16.09 -4.90 -20.71
C SER A 3 -15.03 -4.12 -19.91
N MET A 4 -14.45 -3.09 -20.54
CA MET A 4 -13.45 -2.20 -19.94
C MET A 4 -14.01 -1.36 -18.78
N LYS A 5 -15.27 -0.88 -18.89
CA LYS A 5 -15.90 -0.08 -17.83
C LYS A 5 -16.22 -0.94 -16.59
N LYS A 6 -16.65 -2.19 -16.79
CA LYS A 6 -16.86 -3.15 -15.69
C LYS A 6 -15.55 -3.47 -14.98
N THR A 7 -14.49 -3.72 -15.74
CA THR A 7 -13.14 -3.98 -15.19
C THR A 7 -12.64 -2.78 -14.38
N ALA A 8 -12.79 -1.56 -14.89
CA ALA A 8 -12.39 -0.35 -14.16
C ALA A 8 -13.11 -0.18 -12.82
N ARG A 9 -14.43 -0.44 -12.79
CA ARG A 9 -15.21 -0.38 -11.55
C ARG A 9 -14.82 -1.46 -10.55
N LEU A 10 -14.52 -2.66 -11.03
CA LEU A 10 -14.01 -3.74 -10.20
C LEU A 10 -12.65 -3.35 -9.58
N VAL A 11 -11.74 -2.77 -10.37
CA VAL A 11 -10.48 -2.24 -9.85
C VAL A 11 -10.73 -1.19 -8.77
N GLY A 12 -11.60 -0.21 -9.04
CA GLY A 12 -11.95 0.82 -8.05
C GLY A 12 -12.53 0.24 -6.76
N LEU A 13 -13.37 -0.80 -6.85
CA LEU A 13 -13.95 -1.47 -5.68
C LEU A 13 -12.88 -2.21 -4.87
N LEU A 14 -12.04 -3.00 -5.52
CA LEU A 14 -10.96 -3.73 -4.85
C LEU A 14 -9.97 -2.77 -4.19
N TYR A 15 -9.66 -1.65 -4.85
CA TYR A 15 -8.78 -0.62 -4.33
C TYR A 15 -9.41 0.10 -3.13
N LEU A 16 -10.73 0.34 -3.12
CA LEU A 16 -11.43 0.84 -1.94
C LEU A 16 -11.32 -0.13 -0.75
N VAL A 17 -11.56 -1.42 -0.98
CA VAL A 17 -11.42 -2.45 0.07
C VAL A 17 -10.00 -2.47 0.60
N TRP A 18 -8.99 -2.37 -0.27
CA TRP A 18 -7.59 -2.30 0.09
C TRP A 18 -7.26 -1.06 0.95
N ILE A 19 -7.79 0.13 0.61
CA ILE A 19 -7.62 1.34 1.42
C ILE A 19 -8.24 1.17 2.82
N ILE A 20 -9.45 0.60 2.92
CA ILE A 20 -10.11 0.34 4.20
C ILE A 20 -9.28 -0.65 5.05
N SER A 21 -8.75 -1.69 4.41
CA SER A 21 -7.84 -2.67 5.01
C SER A 21 -6.55 -2.00 5.53
N GLY A 22 -6.01 -1.04 4.77
CA GLY A 22 -4.88 -0.21 5.18
C GLY A 22 -5.20 0.68 6.39
N LEU A 23 -6.35 1.35 6.43
CA LEU A 23 -6.79 2.15 7.58
C LEU A 23 -6.95 1.30 8.85
N PHE A 24 -7.48 0.09 8.70
CA PHE A 24 -7.59 -0.87 9.80
C PHE A 24 -6.19 -1.25 10.33
N GLY A 25 -5.26 -1.59 9.45
CA GLY A 25 -3.92 -2.06 9.81
C GLY A 25 -2.96 -0.97 10.30
N LEU A 26 -2.99 0.22 9.71
CA LEU A 26 -2.04 1.30 10.01
C LEU A 26 -2.54 2.29 11.07
N MET A 27 -3.86 2.39 11.29
CA MET A 27 -4.43 3.34 12.23
C MET A 27 -5.19 2.65 13.36
N TYR A 28 -6.19 1.83 13.04
CA TYR A 28 -7.09 1.29 14.06
C TYR A 28 -6.38 0.32 15.02
N VAL A 29 -5.75 -0.73 14.50
CA VAL A 29 -5.12 -1.74 15.37
C VAL A 29 -3.96 -1.15 16.18
N PRO A 30 -3.00 -0.40 15.59
CA PRO A 30 -1.93 0.25 16.34
C PRO A 30 -2.44 1.15 17.47
N SER A 31 -3.54 1.90 17.26
CA SER A 31 -4.13 2.76 18.29
C SER A 31 -4.67 2.02 19.53
N LYS A 32 -4.86 0.69 19.43
CA LYS A 32 -5.37 -0.15 20.52
C LYS A 32 -4.30 -0.95 21.22
N ILE A 33 -3.19 -1.24 20.53
CA ILE A 33 -2.16 -2.17 21.05
C ILE A 33 -0.82 -1.49 21.34
N ILE A 34 -0.47 -0.40 20.66
CA ILE A 34 0.84 0.23 20.79
C ILE A 34 0.79 1.37 21.80
N VAL A 35 1.65 1.30 22.82
CA VAL A 35 1.98 2.41 23.71
C VAL A 35 3.37 2.90 23.36
N ARG A 36 3.48 4.15 22.89
CA ARG A 36 4.76 4.73 22.49
C ARG A 36 5.73 4.71 23.66
N GLU A 37 6.95 4.23 23.41
CA GLU A 37 8.05 4.16 24.37
C GLU A 37 7.82 3.24 25.59
N ASP A 38 6.73 2.47 25.63
CA ASP A 38 6.44 1.49 26.68
C ASP A 38 6.27 0.08 26.10
N ALA A 39 7.36 -0.68 26.15
CA ALA A 39 7.43 -2.06 25.67
C ALA A 39 6.53 -2.99 26.49
N VAL A 40 6.48 -2.80 27.81
CA VAL A 40 5.73 -3.67 28.73
C VAL A 40 4.24 -3.45 28.54
N ALA A 41 3.79 -2.20 28.47
CA ALA A 41 2.39 -1.89 28.22
C ALA A 41 1.93 -2.36 26.83
N THR A 42 2.78 -2.20 25.80
CA THR A 42 2.49 -2.71 24.44
C THR A 42 2.35 -4.24 24.44
N ALA A 43 3.28 -4.95 25.06
CA ALA A 43 3.23 -6.41 25.19
C ALA A 43 1.94 -6.88 25.91
N ASN A 44 1.59 -6.22 27.01
CA ASN A 44 0.38 -6.53 27.77
C ASN A 44 -0.89 -6.26 26.94
N ASN A 45 -0.94 -5.16 26.19
CA ASN A 45 -2.08 -4.83 25.33
C ASN A 45 -2.24 -5.85 24.19
N ILE A 46 -1.14 -6.30 23.57
CA ILE A 46 -1.17 -7.33 22.53
C ILE A 46 -1.70 -8.65 23.10
N LEU A 47 -1.22 -9.08 24.27
CA LEU A 47 -1.69 -10.31 24.92
C LEU A 47 -3.15 -10.21 25.36
N ALA A 48 -3.57 -9.06 25.90
CA ALA A 48 -4.95 -8.81 26.28
C ALA A 48 -5.90 -8.74 25.07
N ASN A 49 -5.40 -8.34 23.91
CA ASN A 49 -6.15 -8.21 22.66
C ASN A 49 -5.61 -9.15 21.56
N GLU A 50 -5.25 -10.39 21.91
CA GLU A 50 -4.60 -11.34 20.99
C GLU A 50 -5.39 -11.52 19.68
N PHE A 51 -6.73 -11.62 19.76
CA PHE A 51 -7.57 -11.77 18.58
C PHE A 51 -7.49 -10.54 17.64
N LEU A 52 -7.40 -9.33 18.20
CA LEU A 52 -7.21 -8.11 17.41
C LEU A 52 -5.84 -8.12 16.71
N PHE A 53 -4.79 -8.55 17.40
CA PHE A 53 -3.46 -8.67 16.80
C PHE A 53 -3.41 -9.74 15.70
N ARG A 54 -4.10 -10.87 15.87
CA ARG A 54 -4.22 -11.90 14.83
C ARG A 54 -5.00 -11.40 13.61
N THR A 55 -6.07 -10.62 13.81
CA THR A 55 -6.81 -10.03 12.67
C THR A 55 -5.97 -8.98 11.94
N TYR A 56 -5.07 -8.27 12.62
CA TYR A 56 -4.06 -7.42 11.98
C TYR A 56 -3.13 -8.19 11.05
N ILE A 57 -2.58 -9.33 11.50
CA ILE A 57 -1.74 -10.21 10.65
C ILE A 57 -2.52 -10.72 9.43
N VAL A 58 -3.74 -11.23 9.65
CA VAL A 58 -4.60 -11.71 8.55
C VAL A 58 -4.94 -10.59 7.56
N ASN A 59 -5.14 -9.37 8.07
CA ASN A 59 -5.38 -8.18 7.25
C ASN A 59 -4.17 -7.83 6.36
N GLY A 60 -2.93 -7.98 6.85
CA GLY A 60 -1.71 -7.83 6.04
C GLY A 60 -1.69 -8.78 4.84
N LEU A 61 -1.89 -10.07 5.11
CA LEU A 61 -1.97 -11.13 4.09
C LEU A 61 -3.11 -10.90 3.08
N LEU A 62 -4.27 -10.44 3.54
CA LEU A 62 -5.39 -10.09 2.67
C LEU A 62 -5.07 -8.87 1.81
N SER A 63 -4.50 -7.82 2.42
CA SER A 63 -4.11 -6.58 1.74
C SER A 63 -3.14 -6.87 0.60
N ILE A 64 -2.11 -7.67 0.86
CA ILE A 64 -1.10 -7.96 -0.14
C ILE A 64 -1.66 -8.81 -1.29
N THR A 65 -2.57 -9.74 -0.99
CA THR A 65 -3.27 -10.54 -1.99
C THR A 65 -4.15 -9.66 -2.89
N LEU A 66 -4.92 -8.75 -2.28
CA LEU A 66 -5.73 -7.77 -3.00
C LEU A 66 -4.85 -6.88 -3.89
N TRP A 67 -3.68 -6.48 -3.38
CA TRP A 67 -2.75 -5.62 -4.10
C TRP A 67 -2.23 -6.26 -5.40
N VAL A 68 -1.87 -7.54 -5.36
CA VAL A 68 -1.49 -8.31 -6.55
C VAL A 68 -2.63 -8.34 -7.57
N VAL A 69 -3.87 -8.59 -7.15
CA VAL A 69 -5.02 -8.62 -8.06
C VAL A 69 -5.27 -7.25 -8.68
N ILE A 70 -5.23 -6.17 -7.88
CA ILE A 70 -5.43 -4.79 -8.33
C ILE A 70 -4.39 -4.44 -9.40
N VAL A 71 -3.10 -4.69 -9.15
CA VAL A 71 -2.04 -4.29 -10.10
C VAL A 71 -2.12 -5.08 -11.41
N LEU A 72 -2.51 -6.35 -11.38
CA LEU A 72 -2.69 -7.16 -12.58
C LEU A 72 -3.90 -6.70 -13.41
N LEU A 73 -4.98 -6.28 -12.76
CA LEU A 73 -6.13 -5.69 -13.45
C LEU A 73 -5.79 -4.32 -14.05
N LEU A 74 -5.03 -3.49 -13.31
CA LEU A 74 -4.50 -2.22 -13.82
C LEU A 74 -3.59 -2.45 -15.03
N TYR A 75 -2.71 -3.45 -14.97
CA TYR A 75 -1.89 -3.86 -16.11
C TYR A 75 -2.73 -4.20 -17.34
N ARG A 76 -3.74 -5.05 -17.18
CA ARG A 76 -4.63 -5.42 -18.29
C ARG A 76 -5.34 -4.21 -18.89
N MET A 77 -5.74 -3.25 -18.05
CA MET A 77 -6.40 -2.02 -18.50
C MET A 77 -5.45 -1.03 -19.19
N LEU A 78 -4.21 -0.93 -18.71
CA LEU A 78 -3.25 0.09 -19.13
C LEU A 78 -2.24 -0.38 -20.18
N LYS A 79 -2.10 -1.70 -20.38
CA LYS A 79 -1.23 -2.30 -21.40
C LYS A 79 -1.43 -1.69 -22.79
N PRO A 80 -2.66 -1.44 -23.29
CA PRO A 80 -2.87 -0.85 -24.62
C PRO A 80 -2.30 0.57 -24.78
N VAL A 81 -2.05 1.30 -23.67
CA VAL A 81 -1.48 2.66 -23.69
C VAL A 81 0.04 2.61 -23.82
N SER A 82 0.68 1.75 -23.02
CA SER A 82 2.12 1.47 -23.12
C SER A 82 2.43 0.20 -22.33
N GLU A 83 2.73 -0.89 -23.04
CA GLU A 83 3.09 -2.16 -22.40
C GLU A 83 4.35 -2.04 -21.55
N ARG A 84 5.34 -1.26 -21.99
CA ARG A 84 6.59 -1.03 -21.22
C ARG A 84 6.32 -0.40 -19.86
N GLN A 85 5.53 0.67 -19.82
CA GLN A 85 5.20 1.34 -18.56
C GLN A 85 4.29 0.47 -17.68
N ALA A 86 3.35 -0.26 -18.28
CA ALA A 86 2.47 -1.17 -17.53
C ALA A 86 3.27 -2.31 -16.88
N LYS A 87 4.26 -2.89 -17.58
CA LYS A 87 5.17 -3.90 -17.00
C LYS A 87 6.02 -3.33 -15.87
N LEU A 88 6.55 -2.11 -16.05
CA LEU A 88 7.33 -1.44 -15.00
C LEU A 88 6.51 -1.19 -13.74
N MET A 89 5.27 -0.71 -13.90
CA MET A 89 4.31 -0.54 -12.79
C MET A 89 4.09 -1.84 -12.02
N VAL A 90 3.82 -2.95 -12.73
CA VAL A 90 3.66 -4.27 -12.10
C VAL A 90 4.94 -4.72 -11.40
N ALA A 91 6.10 -4.59 -12.04
CA ALA A 91 7.37 -5.01 -11.46
C ALA A 91 7.67 -4.29 -10.15
N LEU A 92 7.45 -2.98 -10.09
CA LEU A 92 7.66 -2.16 -8.88
C LEU A 92 6.71 -2.52 -7.74
N VAL A 93 5.49 -2.98 -8.06
CA VAL A 93 4.56 -3.52 -7.05
C VAL A 93 4.98 -4.91 -6.60
N LEU A 94 5.38 -5.79 -7.52
CA LEU A 94 5.74 -7.16 -7.18
C LEU A 94 6.96 -7.27 -6.26
N VAL A 95 7.88 -6.30 -6.30
CA VAL A 95 9.01 -6.21 -5.36
C VAL A 95 8.58 -5.93 -3.92
N GLN A 96 7.40 -5.32 -3.71
CA GLN A 96 6.88 -5.02 -2.37
C GLN A 96 6.33 -6.28 -1.69
N ILE A 97 5.82 -7.24 -2.47
CA ILE A 97 5.11 -8.42 -1.97
C ILE A 97 5.96 -9.28 -1.00
N PRO A 98 7.21 -9.65 -1.31
CA PRO A 98 8.03 -10.44 -0.38
C PRO A 98 8.34 -9.69 0.92
N THR A 99 8.53 -8.38 0.84
CA THR A 99 8.81 -7.52 2.01
C THR A 99 7.65 -7.56 3.00
N GLU A 100 6.41 -7.46 2.49
CA GLU A 100 5.18 -7.55 3.31
C GLU A 100 5.03 -8.92 3.97
N PHE A 101 5.35 -10.02 3.27
CA PHE A 101 5.36 -11.37 3.88
C PHE A 101 6.39 -11.50 5.01
N VAL A 102 7.59 -10.93 4.84
CA VAL A 102 8.63 -10.92 5.89
C VAL A 102 8.17 -10.09 7.09
N MET A 103 7.53 -8.94 6.83
CA MET A 103 6.94 -8.08 7.85
C MET A 103 5.88 -8.84 8.65
N ASP A 104 4.94 -9.53 8.00
CA ASP A 104 3.94 -10.37 8.69
C ASP A 104 4.57 -11.53 9.47
N ALA A 105 5.66 -12.12 8.97
CA ALA A 105 6.40 -13.14 9.71
C ALA A 105 7.00 -12.59 11.02
N PHE A 106 7.45 -11.34 11.04
CA PHE A 106 7.91 -10.67 12.26
C PHE A 106 6.76 -10.41 13.25
N ASN A 107 5.57 -10.05 12.76
CA ASN A 107 4.37 -9.93 13.61
C ASN A 107 3.95 -11.28 14.21
N ILE A 108 3.99 -12.36 13.44
CA ILE A 108 3.72 -13.71 13.96
C ILE A 108 4.75 -14.09 15.03
N THR A 109 6.03 -13.84 14.73
CA THR A 109 7.15 -14.17 15.63
C THR A 109 7.05 -13.38 16.94
N SER A 110 6.70 -12.09 16.89
CA SER A 110 6.54 -11.27 18.10
C SER A 110 5.43 -11.83 19.00
N LEU A 111 4.29 -12.24 18.45
CA LEU A 111 3.23 -12.89 19.22
C LEU A 111 3.70 -14.21 19.85
N MET A 112 4.40 -15.06 19.10
CA MET A 112 4.93 -16.33 19.61
C MET A 112 5.90 -16.12 20.79
N ILE A 113 6.76 -15.09 20.72
CA ILE A 113 7.68 -14.72 21.79
C ILE A 113 6.91 -14.24 23.03
N LEU A 114 5.95 -13.33 22.86
CA LEU A 114 5.14 -12.79 23.97
C LEU A 114 4.38 -13.90 24.71
N LYS A 115 3.86 -14.87 23.96
CA LYS A 115 3.17 -16.05 24.52
C LYS A 115 4.11 -17.08 25.15
N GLY A 116 5.42 -16.94 25.00
CA GLY A 116 6.40 -17.92 25.47
C GLY A 116 6.33 -19.25 24.73
N GLU A 117 5.85 -19.24 23.48
CA GLU A 117 5.87 -20.42 22.61
C GLU A 117 7.30 -20.70 22.13
N VAL A 118 8.09 -19.64 21.95
CA VAL A 118 9.53 -19.66 21.63
C VAL A 118 10.33 -18.86 22.67
N LEU A 119 11.66 -18.97 22.64
CA LEU A 119 12.57 -18.31 23.60
C LEU A 119 12.23 -18.60 25.08
N LYS A 120 11.74 -19.80 25.39
CA LYS A 120 11.29 -20.19 26.74
C LYS A 120 12.34 -20.09 27.83
N THR A 121 13.62 -20.13 27.47
CA THR A 121 14.76 -20.02 28.39
C THR A 121 15.03 -18.58 28.82
N PHE A 122 14.48 -17.59 28.10
CA PHE A 122 14.62 -16.18 28.40
C PHE A 122 13.59 -15.76 29.45
N ASP A 123 13.96 -14.82 30.31
CA ASP A 123 13.02 -14.22 31.25
C ASP A 123 11.93 -13.41 30.52
N LEU A 124 10.94 -12.95 31.28
CA LEU A 124 9.80 -12.22 30.69
C LEU A 124 10.25 -10.90 30.03
N ASN A 125 11.15 -10.15 30.67
CA ASN A 125 11.60 -8.85 30.18
C ASN A 125 12.38 -9.02 28.87
N GLN A 126 13.28 -10.00 28.82
CA GLN A 126 14.02 -10.33 27.61
C GLN A 126 13.09 -10.73 26.46
N ARG A 127 12.05 -11.54 26.72
CA ARG A 127 11.07 -11.90 25.68
C ARG A 127 10.29 -10.68 25.20
N GLN A 128 9.89 -9.79 26.09
CA GLN A 128 9.22 -8.53 25.71
C GLN A 128 10.13 -7.66 24.84
N ASP A 129 11.41 -7.52 25.19
CA ASP A 129 12.39 -6.76 24.39
C ASP A 129 12.57 -7.37 22.98
N PHE A 130 12.70 -8.70 22.88
CA PHE A 130 12.79 -9.36 21.58
C PHE A 130 11.51 -9.20 20.75
N ALA A 131 10.33 -9.37 21.36
CA ALA A 131 9.07 -9.16 20.66
C ALA A 131 8.96 -7.72 20.11
N MET A 132 9.35 -6.73 20.92
CA MET A 132 9.39 -5.33 20.50
C MET A 132 10.42 -5.07 19.41
N LEU A 133 11.58 -5.74 19.43
CA LEU A 133 12.55 -5.66 18.34
C LEU A 133 11.92 -6.10 17.02
N PHE A 134 11.22 -7.25 16.99
CA PHE A 134 10.54 -7.73 15.78
C PHE A 134 9.44 -6.77 15.30
N LEU A 135 8.65 -6.20 16.21
CA LEU A 135 7.66 -5.17 15.87
C LEU A 135 8.33 -3.90 15.31
N ARG A 136 9.45 -3.45 15.89
CA ARG A 136 10.20 -2.29 15.37
C ARG A 136 10.80 -2.55 13.99
N ILE A 137 11.33 -3.76 13.75
CA ILE A 137 11.85 -4.12 12.42
C ILE A 137 10.72 -4.07 11.39
N ASN A 138 9.52 -4.52 11.76
CA ASN A 138 8.32 -4.38 10.92
C ASN A 138 8.05 -2.90 10.59
N ASP A 139 8.02 -2.01 11.60
CA ASP A 139 7.80 -0.57 11.39
C ASP A 139 8.86 0.06 10.46
N TYR A 140 10.14 -0.30 10.62
CA TYR A 140 11.21 0.18 9.75
C TYR A 140 11.11 -0.39 8.32
N GLY A 141 10.50 -1.57 8.14
CA GLY A 141 10.21 -2.14 6.82
C GLY A 141 9.29 -1.24 5.99
N ILE A 142 8.37 -0.51 6.64
CA ILE A 142 7.50 0.47 5.97
C ILE A 142 8.32 1.56 5.28
N LEU A 143 9.46 1.99 5.84
CA LEU A 143 10.30 3.02 5.23
C LEU A 143 10.85 2.59 3.86
N ALA A 144 11.16 1.31 3.70
CA ALA A 144 11.58 0.74 2.43
C ALA A 144 10.39 0.61 1.45
N LEU A 145 9.20 0.28 1.95
CA LEU A 145 7.97 0.23 1.15
C LEU A 145 7.55 1.62 0.65
N GLU A 146 7.69 2.68 1.45
CA GLU A 146 7.39 4.07 1.06
C GLU A 146 8.10 4.45 -0.25
N LEU A 147 9.37 4.04 -0.44
CA LEU A 147 10.09 4.27 -1.69
C LEU A 147 9.36 3.63 -2.88
N PHE A 148 8.97 2.36 -2.75
CA PHE A 148 8.31 1.63 -3.81
C PHE A 148 6.86 2.06 -4.02
N TRP A 149 6.17 2.54 -2.98
CA TRP A 149 4.88 3.25 -3.07
C TRP A 149 5.00 4.52 -3.90
N GLY A 150 6.13 5.21 -3.84
CA GLY A 150 6.41 6.33 -4.73
C GLY A 150 6.72 5.91 -6.17
N LEU A 151 7.64 4.95 -6.31
CA LEU A 151 8.16 4.57 -7.63
C LEU A 151 7.10 3.96 -8.54
N TRP A 152 6.18 3.13 -8.04
CA TRP A 152 5.15 2.51 -8.89
C TRP A 152 4.09 3.53 -9.37
N LEU A 153 3.91 4.64 -8.65
CA LEU A 153 3.01 5.72 -9.04
C LEU A 153 3.53 6.47 -10.27
N LEU A 154 4.84 6.50 -10.52
CA LEU A 154 5.43 7.19 -11.68
C LEU A 154 5.00 6.58 -13.02
N PRO A 155 5.16 5.26 -13.29
CA PRO A 155 4.65 4.66 -14.51
C PRO A 155 3.11 4.68 -14.56
N LEU A 156 2.42 4.51 -13.42
CA LEU A 156 0.96 4.65 -13.37
C LEU A 156 0.53 6.05 -13.81
N ALA A 157 1.14 7.11 -13.29
CA ALA A 157 0.87 8.49 -13.63
C ALA A 157 1.06 8.76 -15.12
N ILE A 158 2.16 8.27 -15.71
CA ILE A 158 2.43 8.38 -17.15
C ILE A 158 1.32 7.69 -17.96
N LEU A 159 0.93 6.48 -17.55
CA LEU A 159 -0.13 5.71 -18.19
C LEU A 159 -1.47 6.44 -18.11
N VAL A 160 -1.86 6.92 -16.92
CA VAL A 160 -3.10 7.69 -16.69
C VAL A 160 -3.11 8.97 -17.52
N TYR A 161 -2.01 9.70 -17.58
CA TYR A 161 -1.89 10.93 -18.35
C TYR A 161 -2.06 10.69 -19.86
N ARG A 162 -1.45 9.61 -20.38
CA ARG A 162 -1.48 9.28 -21.81
C ARG A 162 -2.77 8.60 -22.25
N SER A 163 -3.48 7.93 -21.36
CA SER A 163 -4.56 7.04 -21.73
C SER A 163 -5.84 7.71 -22.23
N ARG A 164 -6.04 9.00 -21.88
CA ARG A 164 -7.24 9.81 -22.19
C ARG A 164 -8.58 9.26 -21.66
N PHE A 165 -8.60 8.06 -21.07
CA PHE A 165 -9.80 7.49 -20.44
C PHE A 165 -10.02 8.01 -19.02
N LEU A 166 -8.96 8.50 -18.37
CA LEU A 166 -8.97 9.22 -17.09
C LEU A 166 -8.59 10.69 -17.30
N PRO A 167 -8.96 11.60 -16.37
CA PRO A 167 -8.54 12.99 -16.44
C PRO A 167 -7.02 13.11 -16.30
N ARG A 168 -6.41 13.94 -17.15
CA ARG A 168 -4.96 14.16 -17.13
C ARG A 168 -4.47 14.74 -15.80
N PHE A 169 -5.29 15.56 -15.14
CA PHE A 169 -4.93 16.14 -13.85
C PHE A 169 -4.71 15.05 -12.77
N VAL A 170 -5.46 13.95 -12.82
CA VAL A 170 -5.25 12.81 -11.91
C VAL A 170 -3.89 12.18 -12.16
N GLY A 171 -3.48 12.03 -13.42
CA GLY A 171 -2.14 11.55 -13.77
C GLY A 171 -1.02 12.45 -13.23
N VAL A 172 -1.16 13.78 -13.38
CA VAL A 172 -0.18 14.73 -12.82
C VAL A 172 -0.15 14.67 -11.29
N TRP A 173 -1.31 14.58 -10.64
CA TRP A 173 -1.38 14.50 -9.19
C TRP A 173 -0.77 13.20 -8.65
N LEU A 174 -0.99 12.06 -9.33
CA LEU A 174 -0.32 10.79 -9.02
C LEU A 174 1.20 10.88 -9.18
N MET A 175 1.69 11.65 -10.16
CA MET A 175 3.13 11.90 -10.32
C MET A 175 3.69 12.67 -9.11
N VAL A 176 3.01 13.74 -8.69
CA VAL A 176 3.39 14.50 -7.49
C VAL A 176 3.36 13.62 -6.24
N ASN A 177 2.33 12.78 -6.09
CA ASN A 177 2.25 11.80 -5.01
C ASN A 177 3.43 10.82 -5.03
N GLY A 178 3.76 10.28 -6.20
CA GLY A 178 4.89 9.37 -6.37
C GLY A 178 6.20 10.00 -5.88
N ILE A 179 6.47 11.25 -6.28
CA ILE A 179 7.64 12.00 -5.84
C ILE A 179 7.59 12.25 -4.32
N ALA A 180 6.44 12.61 -3.78
CA ALA A 180 6.26 12.88 -2.36
C ALA A 180 6.59 11.66 -1.49
N TYR A 181 6.16 10.47 -1.87
CA TYR A 181 6.55 9.22 -1.19
C TYR A 181 8.05 8.94 -1.25
N VAL A 182 8.69 9.16 -2.40
CA VAL A 182 10.14 9.00 -2.52
C VAL A 182 10.87 9.97 -1.59
N VAL A 183 10.48 11.24 -1.60
CA VAL A 183 11.05 12.27 -0.70
C VAL A 183 10.83 11.91 0.76
N LEU A 184 9.63 11.43 1.11
CA LEU A 184 9.30 10.99 2.47
C LEU A 184 10.20 9.83 2.91
N SER A 185 10.37 8.80 2.07
CA SER A 185 11.23 7.64 2.36
C SER A 185 12.69 8.06 2.61
N PHE A 186 13.27 8.88 1.71
CA PHE A 186 14.64 9.38 1.90
C PHE A 186 14.77 10.29 3.14
N THR A 187 13.74 11.11 3.43
CA THR A 187 13.72 11.93 4.65
C THR A 187 13.71 11.04 5.89
N SER A 188 12.87 10.01 5.92
CA SER A 188 12.79 9.06 7.04
C SER A 188 14.13 8.37 7.32
N LEU A 189 14.95 8.13 6.29
CA LEU A 189 16.24 7.44 6.42
C LEU A 189 17.42 8.38 6.69
N LEU A 190 17.48 9.53 6.02
CA LEU A 190 18.64 10.44 6.06
C LEU A 190 18.46 11.56 7.08
N LEU A 191 17.23 12.01 7.31
CA LEU A 191 16.89 13.17 8.11
C LEU A 191 15.61 12.93 8.95
N PRO A 192 15.57 11.90 9.81
CA PRO A 192 14.36 11.46 10.51
C PRO A 192 13.68 12.57 11.32
N GLN A 193 14.43 13.57 11.81
CA GLN A 193 13.90 14.73 12.52
C GLN A 193 12.93 15.59 11.70
N TYR A 194 12.98 15.52 10.35
CA TYR A 194 12.07 16.27 9.48
C TYR A 194 10.91 15.44 8.95
N ARG A 195 10.84 14.14 9.29
CA ARG A 195 9.85 13.21 8.73
C ARG A 195 8.42 13.71 8.91
N ASP A 196 8.05 14.13 10.11
CA ASP A 196 6.67 14.57 10.40
C ASP A 196 6.30 15.86 9.65
N THR A 197 7.28 16.74 9.47
CA THR A 197 7.09 17.98 8.69
C THR A 197 6.88 17.65 7.22
N VAL A 198 7.72 16.80 6.64
CA VAL A 198 7.62 16.35 5.24
C VAL A 198 6.33 15.57 5.00
N PHE A 199 5.91 14.73 5.95
CA PHE A 199 4.63 14.02 5.89
C PHE A 199 3.45 15.00 5.83
N THR A 200 3.43 16.00 6.70
CA THR A 200 2.37 17.02 6.75
C THR A 200 2.27 17.80 5.43
N ILE A 201 3.41 18.19 4.86
CA ILE A 201 3.48 18.90 3.58
C ILE A 201 3.06 17.99 2.41
N SER A 202 3.43 16.70 2.45
CA SER A 202 3.15 15.72 1.41
C SER A 202 1.72 15.17 1.46
N PHE A 203 1.03 15.27 2.59
CA PHE A 203 -0.30 14.68 2.80
C PHE A 203 -1.33 15.03 1.70
N PRO A 204 -1.44 16.29 1.22
CA PRO A 204 -2.34 16.61 0.11
C PRO A 204 -2.00 15.90 -1.21
N ALA A 205 -0.73 15.57 -1.45
CA ALA A 205 -0.32 14.79 -2.62
C ALA A 205 -0.85 13.36 -2.55
N MET A 206 -0.85 12.75 -1.35
CA MET A 206 -1.30 11.37 -1.11
C MET A 206 -2.78 11.14 -1.42
N LEU A 207 -3.59 12.20 -1.38
CA LEU A 207 -5.01 12.13 -1.77
C LEU A 207 -5.22 11.80 -3.26
N ALA A 208 -4.18 11.90 -4.09
CA ALA A 208 -4.25 11.52 -5.52
C ALA A 208 -4.73 10.08 -5.73
N GLU A 209 -4.28 9.14 -4.89
CA GLU A 209 -4.67 7.73 -4.99
C GLU A 209 -6.13 7.51 -4.64
N VAL A 210 -6.63 8.21 -3.62
CA VAL A 210 -8.04 8.18 -3.23
C VAL A 210 -8.91 8.71 -4.39
N VAL A 211 -8.51 9.82 -4.99
CA VAL A 211 -9.22 10.39 -6.15
C VAL A 211 -9.16 9.46 -7.35
N PHE A 212 -8.01 8.84 -7.63
CA PHE A 212 -7.86 7.84 -8.69
C PHE A 212 -8.78 6.64 -8.47
N MET A 213 -8.79 6.08 -7.26
CA MET A 213 -9.66 4.96 -6.87
C MET A 213 -11.13 5.33 -7.03
N LEU A 214 -11.57 6.47 -6.49
CA LEU A 214 -12.96 6.92 -6.56
C LEU A 214 -13.40 7.14 -8.02
N TRP A 215 -12.51 7.68 -8.85
CA TRP A 215 -12.79 7.85 -10.26
C TRP A 215 -13.02 6.51 -10.96
N LEU A 216 -12.15 5.52 -10.73
CA LEU A 216 -12.31 4.18 -11.29
C LEU A 216 -13.61 3.53 -10.84
N LEU A 217 -13.97 3.68 -9.56
CA LEU A 217 -15.19 3.11 -8.97
C LEU A 217 -16.47 3.73 -9.53
N ILE A 218 -16.56 5.05 -9.60
CA ILE A 218 -17.79 5.77 -9.95
C ILE A 218 -17.93 5.88 -11.48
N MET A 219 -16.91 6.47 -12.11
CA MET A 219 -16.95 6.83 -13.54
C MET A 219 -16.53 5.65 -14.43
N GLY A 220 -15.59 4.83 -13.96
CA GLY A 220 -14.95 3.78 -14.76
C GLY A 220 -14.07 4.36 -15.88
N ALA A 221 -13.69 3.51 -16.84
CA ALA A 221 -12.92 3.92 -18.02
C ALA A 221 -13.84 4.32 -19.18
N LYS A 222 -13.56 5.47 -19.83
CA LYS A 222 -14.22 5.85 -21.09
C LYS A 222 -13.80 4.89 -22.22
N PRO A 223 -14.71 4.47 -23.11
CA PRO A 223 -14.34 3.72 -24.30
C PRO A 223 -13.37 4.52 -25.17
N GLN A 224 -12.33 3.89 -25.71
CA GLN A 224 -11.61 4.48 -26.84
C GLN A 224 -12.55 4.56 -28.04
N PRO A 225 -12.48 5.63 -28.87
CA PRO A 225 -13.07 5.59 -30.21
C PRO A 225 -12.42 4.44 -30.97
N SER A 226 -13.20 3.49 -31.48
CA SER A 226 -12.69 2.44 -32.37
C SER A 226 -12.18 3.09 -33.65
N VAL A 227 -10.98 2.68 -34.08
CA VAL A 227 -10.33 3.12 -35.33
C VAL A 227 -11.22 2.81 -36.57
N ASP A 228 -12.16 1.87 -36.44
CA ASP A 228 -13.07 1.45 -37.52
C ASP A 228 -14.06 2.52 -38.00
N THR A 229 -14.23 3.63 -37.28
CA THR A 229 -15.10 4.74 -37.75
C THR A 229 -14.41 5.71 -38.69
N ALA A 230 -13.09 5.64 -38.85
CA ALA A 230 -12.34 6.53 -39.75
C ALA A 230 -12.26 6.02 -41.21
N VAL A 231 -12.58 4.75 -41.47
CA VAL A 231 -12.48 4.14 -42.81
C VAL A 231 -13.82 4.16 -43.55
N ALA A 232 -14.94 4.42 -42.87
CA ALA A 232 -16.27 4.44 -43.48
C ALA A 232 -16.67 5.78 -44.13
N VAL A 233 -15.77 6.78 -44.14
CA VAL A 233 -16.04 8.13 -44.70
C VAL A 233 -14.88 8.60 -45.61
N GLY A 234 -14.07 7.67 -46.12
CA GLY A 234 -12.97 7.94 -47.06
C GLY A 234 -13.30 7.50 -48.47
#